data_AF-A0A6N4XTS1-F1
#
_entry.id   AF-A0A6N4XTS1-F1
#
_cell.length_a   1.000
_cell.length_b   1.000
_cell.length_c   1.000
_cell.angle_alpha   90.00
_cell.angle_beta   90.00
_cell.angle_gamma   90.00
#
_symmetry.space_group_name_H-M   'P 1'
#
loop_
_entity.id
_entity.type
_entity.pdbx_description
1 polymer ?
#
loop_
_entity_poly.entity_id
_entity_poly.type
_entity_poly.pdbx_seq_one_letter_code
_entity_poly.pdbx_strand_id
1 'polypeptide(L)'
;MLFINTNIKKLQMKKLIIGFIALAITSSCNSSNDDISTPTNPTKVETVSVLPVTVKYVSNKSEFFATYSYSGDKINEIVGSDGRKLVYTYNGDNIIKEEFSVNGKSRFIKDFSYSNDKIMSIKYTNKTASPEIIYTKNIQYLDANHIKYDDFSVDGTPSLQYDLYYDNNWNETKREIRKIGSTGNPATTQVSTFDNKNNPIKNIKGYVKITRVDSTVGLGLLGYHNKGGNNNLLTTTDSVGILIEDKIDYNINSYPLSIMSTNIFDNIGAKIEYSYNK
;
A
#
# COMPACT_ATOMS: atom_id res chain seq x y z
N MET A 1 17.51 15.29 60.28
CA MET A 1 18.23 16.36 59.53
C MET A 1 18.02 16.05 58.05
N LEU A 2 16.93 16.51 57.40
CA LEU A 2 16.74 17.87 56.83
C LEU A 2 17.94 18.23 55.92
N PHE A 3 17.83 18.44 54.61
CA PHE A 3 16.76 19.10 53.84
C PHE A 3 16.65 18.58 52.39
N ILE A 4 15.41 18.53 51.92
CA ILE A 4 15.02 18.59 50.51
C ILE A 4 15.24 20.05 50.07
N ASN A 5 15.98 20.27 48.98
CA ASN A 5 16.13 21.60 48.39
C ASN A 5 15.29 21.70 47.11
N THR A 6 14.10 22.29 47.26
CA THR A 6 13.21 22.72 46.19
C THR A 6 13.72 24.04 45.61
N ASN A 7 14.07 24.05 44.32
CA ASN A 7 14.22 25.30 43.57
C ASN A 7 13.15 25.38 42.48
N ILE A 8 12.04 26.00 42.85
CA ILE A 8 10.98 26.45 41.96
C ILE A 8 11.47 27.73 41.28
N LYS A 9 11.82 27.67 39.99
CA LYS A 9 12.03 28.88 39.19
C LYS A 9 10.69 29.40 38.67
N LYS A 10 10.38 30.60 39.15
CA LYS A 10 9.20 31.44 38.87
C LYS A 10 9.08 31.76 37.37
N LEU A 11 7.89 31.51 36.81
CA LEU A 11 7.49 32.02 35.48
C LEU A 11 7.57 33.55 35.47
N GLN A 12 8.18 34.13 34.44
CA GLN A 12 7.96 35.53 34.05
C GLN A 12 7.39 35.59 32.62
N MET A 13 6.17 36.09 32.53
CA MET A 13 5.50 36.45 31.28
C MET A 13 6.21 37.65 30.65
N LYS A 14 6.78 37.49 29.45
CA LYS A 14 7.16 38.63 28.61
C LYS A 14 6.01 38.95 27.66
N LYS A 15 5.34 40.06 27.95
CA LYS A 15 4.36 40.70 27.06
C LYS A 15 5.12 41.28 25.87
N LEU A 16 4.77 40.89 24.65
CA LEU A 16 5.26 41.54 23.44
C LEU A 16 4.06 42.14 22.69
N ILE A 17 4.26 43.40 22.36
CA ILE A 17 3.27 44.43 22.05
C ILE A 17 2.71 44.25 20.64
N ILE A 18 1.40 44.45 20.52
CA ILE A 18 0.63 44.59 19.28
C ILE A 18 1.08 45.88 18.58
N GLY A 19 1.52 45.77 17.32
CA GLY A 19 1.82 46.90 16.44
C GLY A 19 0.91 46.88 15.22
N PHE A 20 -0.12 47.73 15.24
CA PHE A 20 -0.94 48.09 14.08
C PHE A 20 -0.09 48.84 13.05
N ILE A 21 -0.08 48.39 11.80
CA ILE A 21 0.26 49.23 10.65
C ILE A 21 -1.02 49.42 9.84
N ALA A 22 -1.62 50.60 10.01
CA ALA A 22 -2.57 51.18 9.08
C ALA A 22 -1.82 52.21 8.24
N LEU A 23 -2.05 52.21 6.92
CA LEU A 23 -1.85 53.26 5.90
C LEU A 23 -1.78 52.53 4.53
N ALA A 24 -2.43 52.92 3.45
CA ALA A 24 -3.46 53.91 3.19
C ALA A 24 -4.12 53.46 1.87
N ILE A 25 -5.43 53.67 1.75
CA ILE A 25 -6.21 53.36 0.55
C ILE A 25 -6.03 54.52 -0.41
N THR A 26 -5.46 54.29 -1.59
CA THR A 26 -5.59 55.23 -2.72
C THR A 26 -6.76 54.78 -3.59
N SER A 27 -7.83 55.56 -3.53
CA SER A 27 -8.94 55.55 -4.45
C SER A 27 -8.47 55.90 -5.86
N SER A 28 -8.80 55.06 -6.84
CA SER A 28 -9.04 55.53 -8.19
C SER A 28 -10.46 55.09 -8.57
N CYS A 29 -11.33 56.08 -8.66
CA CYS A 29 -12.64 55.95 -9.28
C CYS A 29 -12.42 55.94 -10.79
N ASN A 30 -12.92 54.91 -11.47
CA ASN A 30 -13.56 55.14 -12.74
C ASN A 30 -14.79 54.22 -12.85
N SER A 31 -15.97 54.86 -12.77
CA SER A 31 -17.20 54.64 -13.55
C SER A 31 -17.24 53.32 -14.36
N SER A 32 -18.22 52.42 -14.27
CA SER A 32 -19.67 52.55 -13.99
C SER A 32 -20.28 51.14 -13.82
N ASN A 33 -21.25 51.01 -12.91
CA ASN A 33 -22.38 50.07 -12.88
C ASN A 33 -22.25 48.67 -13.52
N ASP A 34 -22.18 47.61 -12.71
CA ASP A 34 -23.30 46.68 -12.43
C ASP A 34 -22.82 45.43 -11.65
N ASP A 35 -23.65 45.01 -10.68
CA ASP A 35 -23.65 43.80 -9.83
C ASP A 35 -22.35 43.11 -9.37
N ILE A 36 -22.22 43.04 -8.04
CA ILE A 36 -21.19 42.30 -7.32
C ILE A 36 -21.36 40.79 -7.57
N SER A 37 -20.53 40.24 -8.45
CA SER A 37 -20.14 38.84 -8.38
C SER A 37 -19.23 38.67 -7.15
N THR A 38 -19.72 37.90 -6.18
CA THR A 38 -18.90 37.43 -5.05
C THR A 38 -17.63 36.75 -5.57
N PRO A 39 -16.45 37.02 -5.00
CA PRO A 39 -15.23 36.31 -5.39
C PRO A 39 -15.41 34.84 -5.00
N THR A 40 -15.61 33.98 -5.99
CA THR A 40 -15.51 32.54 -5.80
C THR A 40 -14.09 32.26 -5.31
N ASN A 41 -13.97 31.79 -4.06
CA ASN A 41 -12.80 31.04 -3.62
C ASN A 41 -12.41 30.09 -4.75
N PRO A 42 -11.11 29.91 -5.08
CA PRO A 42 -10.73 28.92 -6.07
C PRO A 42 -11.32 27.59 -5.60
N THR A 43 -12.32 27.11 -6.33
CA THR A 43 -12.89 25.79 -6.12
C THR A 43 -11.70 24.85 -6.21
N LYS A 44 -11.32 24.25 -5.08
CA LYS A 44 -10.36 23.16 -5.06
C LYS A 44 -10.97 22.12 -5.99
N VAL A 45 -10.45 22.03 -7.21
CA VAL A 45 -10.82 20.97 -8.14
C VAL A 45 -10.42 19.70 -7.40
N GLU A 46 -11.41 18.99 -6.85
CA GLU A 46 -11.18 17.67 -6.30
C GLU A 46 -10.80 16.80 -7.49
N THR A 47 -9.49 16.64 -7.70
CA THR A 47 -8.96 15.68 -8.64
C THR A 47 -9.43 14.32 -8.16
N VAL A 48 -10.39 13.74 -8.88
CA VAL A 48 -10.86 12.38 -8.62
C VAL A 48 -9.67 11.45 -8.70
N SER A 49 -9.44 10.67 -7.65
CA SER A 49 -8.36 9.67 -7.61
C SER A 49 -8.55 8.67 -8.75
N VAL A 50 -7.47 8.42 -9.52
CA VAL A 50 -7.43 7.34 -10.51
C VAL A 50 -7.29 6.01 -9.76
N LEU A 51 -8.25 5.11 -9.95
CA LEU A 51 -8.45 3.85 -9.23
C LEU A 51 -8.81 2.73 -10.23
N PRO A 52 -8.21 1.54 -10.11
CA PRO A 52 -8.54 0.41 -10.99
C PRO A 52 -9.95 -0.10 -10.67
N VAL A 53 -10.81 -0.21 -11.67
CA VAL A 53 -12.18 -0.75 -11.53
C VAL A 53 -12.28 -2.19 -12.03
N THR A 54 -11.41 -2.58 -12.96
CA THR A 54 -11.32 -3.94 -13.47
C THR A 54 -9.86 -4.30 -13.68
N VAL A 55 -9.49 -5.50 -13.26
CA VAL A 55 -8.17 -6.09 -13.51
C VAL A 55 -8.38 -7.43 -14.16
N LYS A 56 -7.77 -7.63 -15.32
CA LYS A 56 -7.85 -8.86 -16.10
C LYS A 56 -6.46 -9.49 -16.19
N TYR A 57 -6.35 -10.73 -15.75
CA TYR A 57 -5.17 -11.56 -15.90
C TYR A 57 -5.37 -12.49 -17.08
N VAL A 58 -4.40 -12.51 -17.99
CA VAL A 58 -4.37 -13.37 -19.17
C VAL A 58 -3.06 -14.12 -19.18
N SER A 59 -3.14 -15.44 -19.28
CA SER A 59 -2.02 -16.31 -19.57
C SER A 59 -2.40 -17.27 -20.69
N ASN A 60 -1.42 -18.01 -21.20
CA ASN A 60 -1.64 -19.02 -22.23
C ASN A 60 -2.63 -20.13 -21.82
N LYS A 61 -2.91 -20.30 -20.52
CA LYS A 61 -3.72 -21.40 -19.97
C LYS A 61 -5.02 -20.93 -19.31
N SER A 62 -5.13 -19.66 -18.95
CA SER A 62 -6.25 -19.16 -18.18
C SER A 62 -6.44 -17.66 -18.33
N GLU A 63 -7.70 -17.27 -18.24
CA GLU A 63 -8.12 -15.89 -18.09
C GLU A 63 -8.88 -15.77 -16.75
N PHE A 64 -8.62 -14.70 -16.03
CA PHE A 64 -9.32 -14.37 -14.80
C PHE A 64 -9.54 -12.87 -14.74
N PHE A 65 -10.75 -12.44 -14.37
CA PHE A 65 -11.05 -11.02 -14.20
C PHE A 65 -11.56 -10.75 -12.78
N ALA A 66 -11.22 -9.58 -12.26
CA ALA A 66 -11.68 -9.10 -10.98
C ALA A 66 -12.21 -7.67 -11.11
N THR A 67 -13.35 -7.41 -10.48
CA THR A 67 -13.99 -6.09 -10.39
C THR A 67 -13.80 -5.52 -8.99
N TYR A 68 -13.49 -4.23 -8.92
CA TYR A 68 -13.20 -3.50 -7.69
C TYR A 68 -14.31 -2.48 -7.44
N SER A 69 -14.84 -2.45 -6.23
CA SER A 69 -15.79 -1.42 -5.80
C SER A 69 -15.20 -0.58 -4.67
N TYR A 70 -15.64 0.68 -4.58
CA TYR A 70 -15.01 1.68 -3.72
C TYR A 70 -16.01 2.54 -2.97
N SER A 71 -15.60 3.06 -1.81
CA SER A 71 -16.19 4.21 -1.14
C SER A 71 -15.14 5.33 -1.11
N GLY A 72 -15.21 6.26 -2.06
CA GLY A 72 -14.11 7.20 -2.31
C GLY A 72 -12.88 6.47 -2.83
N ASP A 73 -11.75 6.58 -2.13
CA ASP A 73 -10.47 5.93 -2.44
C ASP A 73 -10.18 4.69 -1.57
N LYS A 74 -11.20 4.18 -0.88
CA LYS A 74 -11.17 2.93 -0.10
C LYS A 74 -11.84 1.81 -0.88
N ILE A 75 -11.14 0.71 -1.13
CA ILE A 75 -11.76 -0.50 -1.72
C ILE A 75 -12.77 -1.04 -0.72
N ASN A 76 -14.01 -1.29 -1.13
CA ASN A 76 -14.99 -2.05 -0.36
C ASN A 76 -14.76 -3.56 -0.54
N GLU A 77 -14.76 -3.99 -1.81
CA GLU A 77 -14.60 -5.39 -2.18
C GLU A 77 -13.93 -5.57 -3.54
N ILE A 78 -13.37 -6.76 -3.73
CA ILE A 78 -12.86 -7.27 -5.00
C ILE A 78 -13.61 -8.57 -5.29
N VAL A 79 -14.24 -8.66 -6.46
CA VAL A 79 -15.01 -9.84 -6.88
C VAL A 79 -14.38 -10.45 -8.12
N GLY A 80 -13.91 -11.68 -7.99
CA GLY A 80 -13.34 -12.48 -9.06
C GLY A 80 -14.41 -13.22 -9.87
N SER A 81 -14.10 -13.49 -11.14
CA SER A 81 -14.96 -14.21 -12.09
C SER A 81 -15.25 -15.67 -11.72
N ASP A 82 -14.50 -16.23 -10.77
CA ASP A 82 -14.58 -17.63 -10.31
C ASP A 82 -15.25 -17.77 -8.93
N GLY A 83 -15.95 -16.72 -8.48
CA GLY A 83 -16.64 -16.69 -7.20
C GLY A 83 -15.73 -16.40 -6.00
N ARG A 84 -14.45 -16.10 -6.22
CA ARG A 84 -13.57 -15.49 -5.20
C ARG A 84 -14.04 -14.07 -4.87
N LYS A 85 -14.00 -13.72 -3.59
CA LYS A 85 -14.32 -12.37 -3.12
C LYS A 85 -13.44 -11.97 -1.94
N LEU A 86 -12.89 -10.76 -1.99
CA LEU A 86 -12.23 -10.08 -0.87
C LEU A 86 -13.08 -8.92 -0.40
N VAL A 87 -13.21 -8.77 0.92
CA VAL A 87 -13.88 -7.62 1.55
C VAL A 87 -12.92 -6.96 2.52
N TYR A 88 -12.89 -5.63 2.51
CA TYR A 88 -12.02 -4.82 3.35
C TYR A 88 -12.80 -4.03 4.40
N THR A 89 -12.29 -4.00 5.63
CA THR A 89 -12.79 -3.13 6.70
C THR A 89 -11.74 -2.09 7.05
N TYR A 90 -12.16 -0.86 7.29
CA TYR A 90 -11.27 0.28 7.58
C TYR A 90 -11.50 0.86 8.97
N ASN A 91 -10.43 1.43 9.54
CA ASN A 91 -10.48 2.42 10.60
C ASN A 91 -9.70 3.66 10.14
N GLY A 92 -10.39 4.77 9.90
CA GLY A 92 -9.80 5.91 9.19
C GLY A 92 -9.33 5.46 7.80
N ASP A 93 -8.07 5.74 7.47
CA ASP A 93 -7.44 5.39 6.18
C ASP A 93 -6.71 4.03 6.21
N ASN A 94 -6.76 3.31 7.34
CA ASN A 94 -6.08 2.03 7.51
C ASN A 94 -7.04 0.86 7.29
N ILE A 95 -6.60 -0.12 6.49
CA ILE A 95 -7.26 -1.42 6.35
C ILE A 95 -6.99 -2.22 7.61
N ILE A 96 -8.03 -2.51 8.40
CA ILE A 96 -7.93 -3.29 9.65
C ILE A 96 -8.34 -4.75 9.47
N LYS A 97 -9.05 -5.08 8.39
CA LYS A 97 -9.45 -6.46 8.09
C LYS A 97 -9.48 -6.70 6.58
N GLU A 98 -9.02 -7.87 6.17
CA GLU A 98 -9.25 -8.47 4.85
C GLU A 98 -9.92 -9.84 5.07
N GLU A 99 -11.07 -10.07 4.43
CA GLU A 99 -11.75 -11.37 4.46
C GLU A 99 -11.92 -11.94 3.06
N PHE A 100 -11.33 -13.12 2.85
CA PHE A 100 -11.39 -13.87 1.61
C PHE A 100 -12.46 -14.97 1.70
N SER A 101 -13.29 -15.03 0.67
CA SER A 101 -14.34 -16.05 0.53
C SER A 101 -14.38 -16.62 -0.88
N VAL A 102 -14.91 -17.83 -0.99
CA VAL A 102 -15.17 -18.52 -2.27
C VAL A 102 -16.60 -19.02 -2.24
N ASN A 103 -17.42 -18.59 -3.21
CA ASN A 103 -18.83 -18.97 -3.32
C ASN A 103 -19.61 -18.72 -2.01
N GLY A 104 -19.39 -17.54 -1.41
CA GLY A 104 -20.04 -17.10 -0.17
C GLY A 104 -19.50 -17.73 1.12
N LYS A 105 -18.57 -18.68 1.04
CA LYS A 105 -17.95 -19.31 2.23
C LYS A 105 -16.63 -18.61 2.57
N SER A 106 -16.54 -18.05 3.78
CA SER A 106 -15.30 -17.48 4.33
C SER A 106 -14.21 -18.54 4.42
N ARG A 107 -13.00 -18.22 3.95
CA ARG A 107 -11.85 -19.14 3.87
C ARG A 107 -10.65 -18.62 4.66
N PHE A 108 -10.31 -17.35 4.47
CA PHE A 108 -9.20 -16.71 5.16
C PHE A 108 -9.61 -15.36 5.71
N ILE A 109 -9.14 -15.04 6.91
CA ILE A 109 -9.30 -13.71 7.52
C ILE A 109 -7.92 -13.22 7.96
N LYS A 110 -7.65 -11.95 7.66
CA LYS A 110 -6.48 -11.22 8.15
C LYS A 110 -6.96 -10.02 8.95
N ASP A 111 -6.61 -9.96 10.23
CA ASP A 111 -6.83 -8.78 11.07
C ASP A 111 -5.49 -8.04 11.23
N PHE A 112 -5.45 -6.78 10.82
CA PHE A 112 -4.26 -5.93 10.85
C PHE A 112 -4.28 -5.02 12.08
N SER A 113 -3.22 -5.12 12.90
CA SER A 113 -3.04 -4.24 14.06
C SER A 113 -2.03 -3.14 13.77
N TYR A 114 -2.30 -1.94 14.25
CA TYR A 114 -1.48 -0.76 13.98
C TYR A 114 -0.94 -0.11 15.25
N SER A 115 0.22 0.52 15.13
CA SER A 115 0.76 1.48 16.11
C SER A 115 1.46 2.59 15.34
N ASN A 116 1.14 3.86 15.65
CA ASN A 116 1.69 5.03 14.96
C ASN A 116 1.66 4.91 13.44
N ASP A 117 0.50 4.47 12.91
CA ASP A 117 0.25 4.28 11.48
C ASP A 117 1.07 3.19 10.77
N LYS A 118 1.81 2.37 11.52
CA LYS A 118 2.55 1.19 11.06
C LYS A 118 1.82 -0.11 11.44
N ILE A 119 1.79 -1.09 10.53
CA ILE A 119 1.24 -2.42 10.83
C ILE A 119 2.21 -3.15 11.75
N MET A 120 1.77 -3.49 12.96
CA MET A 120 2.58 -4.21 13.96
C MET A 120 2.39 -5.72 13.90
N SER A 121 1.19 -6.17 13.52
CA SER A 121 0.91 -7.59 13.37
C SER A 121 -0.26 -7.86 12.44
N ILE A 122 -0.29 -9.09 11.94
CA ILE A 122 -1.37 -9.65 11.15
C ILE A 122 -1.81 -10.95 11.81
N LYS A 123 -3.04 -10.99 12.34
CA LYS A 123 -3.65 -12.25 12.79
C LYS A 123 -4.26 -12.94 11.59
N TYR A 124 -3.76 -14.12 11.24
CA TYR A 124 -4.29 -14.93 10.16
C TYR A 124 -5.20 -16.02 10.71
N THR A 125 -6.35 -16.23 10.08
CA THR A 125 -7.27 -17.32 10.38
C THR A 125 -7.54 -18.11 9.10
N ASN A 126 -7.11 -19.38 9.10
CA ASN A 126 -7.38 -20.35 8.06
C ASN A 126 -8.59 -21.23 8.42
N LYS A 127 -9.72 -20.97 7.76
CA LYS A 127 -10.97 -21.73 7.95
C LYS A 127 -11.11 -22.92 7.01
N THR A 128 -10.11 -23.19 6.17
CA THR A 128 -10.14 -24.36 5.28
C THR A 128 -9.58 -25.60 5.95
N ALA A 129 -8.85 -25.43 7.06
CA ALA A 129 -8.36 -26.51 7.90
C ALA A 129 -9.41 -26.93 8.94
N SER A 130 -9.30 -28.16 9.45
CA SER A 130 -10.09 -28.68 10.55
C SER A 130 -9.16 -29.36 11.56
N PRO A 131 -8.97 -28.80 12.77
CA PRO A 131 -9.51 -27.52 13.26
C PRO A 131 -8.98 -26.31 12.46
N GLU A 132 -9.63 -25.15 12.62
CA GLU A 132 -9.14 -23.90 12.05
C GLU A 132 -7.71 -23.62 12.55
N ILE A 133 -6.88 -23.06 11.67
CA ILE A 133 -5.50 -22.71 12.01
C ILE A 133 -5.41 -21.21 12.19
N ILE A 134 -4.86 -20.77 13.32
CA ILE A 134 -4.75 -19.36 13.68
C ILE A 134 -3.30 -19.08 14.10
N TYR A 135 -2.70 -18.07 13.50
CA TYR A 135 -1.37 -17.61 13.88
C TYR A 135 -1.28 -16.08 13.79
N THR A 136 -0.27 -15.50 14.44
CA THR A 136 0.01 -14.07 14.39
C THR A 136 1.38 -13.84 13.82
N LYS A 137 1.43 -13.09 12.73
CA LYS A 137 2.65 -12.58 12.12
C LYS A 137 2.99 -11.24 12.76
N ASN A 138 4.16 -11.15 13.37
CA ASN A 138 4.65 -9.90 13.97
C ASN A 138 5.58 -9.20 12.99
N ILE A 139 5.40 -7.88 12.85
CA ILE A 139 6.17 -7.04 11.94
C ILE A 139 7.13 -6.17 12.75
N GLN A 140 8.41 -6.25 12.41
CA GLN A 140 9.46 -5.43 13.01
C GLN A 140 9.91 -4.36 12.02
N TYR A 141 9.89 -3.10 12.45
CA TYR A 141 10.51 -2.01 11.71
C TYR A 141 11.88 -1.75 12.34
N LEU A 142 12.94 -2.04 11.59
CA LEU A 142 14.30 -1.83 12.04
C LEU A 142 14.70 -0.36 11.86
N ASP A 143 14.20 0.28 10.80
CA ASP A 143 14.23 1.72 10.60
C ASP A 143 13.02 2.21 9.78
N ALA A 144 13.13 3.38 9.13
CA ALA A 144 12.07 3.95 8.32
C ALA A 144 11.76 3.15 7.05
N ASN A 145 12.75 2.47 6.48
CA ASN A 145 12.70 1.82 5.17
C ASN A 145 13.16 0.35 5.23
N HIS A 146 13.30 -0.22 6.43
CA HIS A 146 13.75 -1.60 6.66
C HIS A 146 12.75 -2.34 7.56
N ILE A 147 12.12 -3.38 7.01
CA ILE A 147 11.12 -4.21 7.69
C ILE A 147 11.59 -5.66 7.74
N LYS A 148 11.34 -6.31 8.87
CA LYS A 148 11.63 -7.72 9.09
C LYS A 148 10.42 -8.44 9.65
N TYR A 149 10.13 -9.64 9.14
CA TYR A 149 9.08 -10.49 9.70
C TYR A 149 9.33 -11.97 9.40
N ASP A 150 8.73 -12.81 10.23
CA ASP A 150 8.59 -14.23 9.95
C ASP A 150 7.28 -14.50 9.22
N ASP A 151 7.31 -15.42 8.28
CA ASP A 151 6.17 -15.87 7.48
C ASP A 151 5.88 -17.33 7.78
N PHE A 152 4.64 -17.71 7.54
CA PHE A 152 4.09 -18.97 8.03
C PHE A 152 3.57 -19.79 6.86
N SER A 153 3.78 -21.08 6.93
CA SER A 153 3.12 -22.05 6.06
C SER A 153 1.60 -22.06 6.31
N VAL A 154 0.85 -22.63 5.37
CA VAL A 154 -0.63 -22.71 5.44
C VAL A 154 -1.15 -23.48 6.66
N ASP A 155 -0.29 -24.29 7.27
CA ASP A 155 -0.51 -25.06 8.50
C ASP A 155 -0.21 -24.25 9.79
N GLY A 156 0.23 -23.00 9.64
CA GLY A 156 0.58 -22.11 10.77
C GLY A 156 1.98 -22.33 11.33
N THR A 157 2.83 -23.14 10.67
CA THR A 157 4.22 -23.34 11.09
C THR A 157 5.09 -22.20 10.53
N PRO A 158 5.92 -21.52 11.35
CA PRO A 158 6.91 -20.56 10.84
C PRO A 158 7.86 -21.25 9.85
N SER A 159 8.02 -20.68 8.64
CA SER A 159 8.79 -21.32 7.57
C SER A 159 9.94 -20.45 7.07
N LEU A 160 9.67 -19.18 6.80
CA LEU A 160 10.60 -18.25 6.20
C LEU A 160 10.68 -16.96 7.00
N GLN A 161 11.84 -16.33 6.98
CA GLN A 161 12.04 -14.97 7.47
C GLN A 161 12.36 -14.07 6.30
N TYR A 162 11.68 -12.93 6.24
CA TYR A 162 11.88 -11.90 5.24
C TYR A 162 12.54 -10.68 5.87
N ASP A 163 13.55 -10.18 5.17
CA ASP A 163 14.25 -8.94 5.48
C ASP A 163 14.15 -8.01 4.26
N LEU A 164 13.34 -6.96 4.38
CA LEU A 164 12.84 -6.15 3.27
C LEU A 164 13.33 -4.71 3.37
N TYR A 165 13.87 -4.20 2.28
CA TYR A 165 14.42 -2.85 2.17
C TYR A 165 13.65 -2.07 1.11
N TYR A 166 13.28 -0.85 1.45
CA TYR A 166 12.46 0.02 0.62
C TYR A 166 13.18 1.32 0.25
N ASP A 167 12.81 1.93 -0.87
CA ASP A 167 13.13 3.32 -1.14
C ASP A 167 12.14 4.29 -0.46
N ASN A 168 12.31 5.60 -0.68
CA ASN A 168 11.44 6.63 -0.14
C ASN A 168 10.01 6.63 -0.75
N ASN A 169 9.83 5.98 -1.89
CA ASN A 169 8.53 5.77 -2.54
C ASN A 169 7.87 4.46 -2.07
N TRP A 170 8.48 3.79 -1.09
CA TRP A 170 8.07 2.50 -0.55
C TRP A 170 8.16 1.35 -1.52
N ASN A 171 8.98 1.46 -2.56
CA ASN A 171 9.28 0.37 -3.48
C ASN A 171 10.27 -0.60 -2.83
N GLU A 172 9.97 -1.90 -2.72
CA GLU A 172 10.90 -2.90 -2.15
C GLU A 172 12.10 -3.14 -3.09
N THR A 173 13.18 -2.39 -2.87
CA THR A 173 14.40 -2.45 -3.66
C THR A 173 15.22 -3.71 -3.40
N LYS A 174 15.08 -4.32 -2.23
CA LYS A 174 15.81 -5.54 -1.87
C LYS A 174 15.01 -6.40 -0.90
N ARG A 175 15.11 -7.72 -1.08
CA ARG A 175 14.57 -8.73 -0.18
C ARG A 175 15.61 -9.82 0.08
N GLU A 176 15.81 -10.15 1.34
CA GLU A 176 16.54 -11.36 1.73
C GLU A 176 15.58 -12.36 2.36
N ILE A 177 15.69 -13.62 1.95
CA ILE A 177 14.84 -14.72 2.41
C ILE A 177 15.72 -15.74 3.12
N ARG A 178 15.33 -16.10 4.35
CA ARG A 178 16.01 -17.11 5.18
C ARG A 178 15.00 -18.17 5.58
N LYS A 179 15.43 -19.44 5.62
CA LYS A 179 14.65 -20.48 6.31
C LYS A 179 14.77 -20.25 7.82
N ILE A 180 13.66 -20.28 8.53
CA ILE A 180 13.68 -20.13 10.00
C ILE A 180 14.50 -21.26 10.62
N GLY A 181 15.36 -20.91 11.58
CA GLY A 181 16.31 -21.83 12.22
C GLY A 181 17.64 -22.02 11.48
N SER A 182 17.83 -21.42 10.30
CA SER A 182 19.13 -21.39 9.63
C SER A 182 20.04 -20.30 10.22
N THR A 183 21.33 -20.61 10.41
CA THR A 183 22.34 -19.70 11.00
C THR A 183 23.32 -19.12 9.97
N GLY A 184 23.06 -19.30 8.67
CA GLY A 184 23.94 -18.87 7.57
C GLY A 184 23.46 -17.65 6.79
N ASN A 185 24.12 -17.42 5.65
CA ASN A 185 23.72 -16.42 4.66
C ASN A 185 22.26 -16.62 4.21
N PRO A 186 21.58 -15.56 3.73
CA PRO A 186 20.24 -15.69 3.19
C PRO A 186 20.22 -16.73 2.08
N ALA A 187 19.19 -17.59 2.10
CA ALA A 187 18.99 -18.60 1.08
C ALA A 187 18.75 -17.96 -0.29
N THR A 188 18.16 -16.77 -0.31
CA THR A 188 17.92 -16.00 -1.53
C THR A 188 18.05 -14.51 -1.23
N THR A 189 18.73 -13.77 -2.11
CA THR A 189 18.72 -12.30 -2.13
C THR A 189 18.16 -11.86 -3.46
N GLN A 190 17.12 -11.02 -3.42
CA GLN A 190 16.47 -10.43 -4.58
C GLN A 190 16.68 -8.92 -4.56
N VAL A 191 16.95 -8.34 -5.73
CA VAL A 191 17.05 -6.90 -5.94
C VAL A 191 16.03 -6.51 -6.99
N SER A 192 15.28 -5.45 -6.74
CA SER A 192 14.21 -4.99 -7.63
C SER A 192 14.51 -3.60 -8.16
N THR A 193 14.12 -3.34 -9.41
CA THR A 193 14.12 -1.99 -10.01
C THR A 193 12.71 -1.56 -10.36
N PHE A 194 12.49 -0.25 -10.38
CA PHE A 194 11.18 0.34 -10.59
C PHE A 194 11.26 1.49 -11.57
N ASP A 195 10.14 1.79 -12.20
CA ASP A 195 9.97 2.99 -13.00
C ASP A 195 9.76 4.25 -12.14
N ASN A 196 9.39 5.35 -12.79
CA ASN A 196 8.96 6.58 -12.12
C ASN A 196 7.46 6.91 -12.33
N LYS A 197 6.65 5.91 -12.72
CA LYS A 197 5.23 6.06 -13.07
C LYS A 197 4.34 5.62 -11.92
N ASN A 198 3.03 5.85 -12.02
CA ASN A 198 2.11 5.57 -10.93
C ASN A 198 1.80 4.07 -10.87
N ASN A 199 1.93 3.47 -9.69
CA ASN A 199 1.44 2.13 -9.46
C ASN A 199 -0.11 2.09 -9.43
N PRO A 200 -0.78 1.04 -9.97
CA PRO A 200 -2.24 0.89 -9.93
C PRO A 200 -2.86 1.05 -8.53
N ILE A 201 -2.12 0.69 -7.47
CA ILE A 201 -2.61 0.75 -6.09
C ILE A 201 -2.22 2.03 -5.33
N LYS A 202 -1.48 2.95 -5.95
CA LYS A 202 -0.90 4.12 -5.28
C LYS A 202 -1.93 5.00 -4.57
N ASN A 203 -3.11 5.15 -5.16
CA ASN A 203 -4.18 6.00 -4.62
C ASN A 203 -5.13 5.26 -3.68
N ILE A 204 -4.96 3.96 -3.49
CA ILE A 204 -5.87 3.15 -2.68
C ILE A 204 -5.43 3.24 -1.21
N LYS A 205 -6.29 3.80 -0.36
CA LYS A 205 -5.99 4.01 1.06
C LYS A 205 -5.65 2.69 1.76
N GLY A 206 -4.56 2.71 2.53
CA GLY A 206 -4.08 1.56 3.30
C GLY A 206 -3.48 0.41 2.48
N TYR A 207 -3.70 0.37 1.16
CA TYR A 207 -3.34 -0.80 0.35
C TYR A 207 -1.82 -0.99 0.22
N VAL A 208 -1.08 0.10 -0.04
CA VAL A 208 0.38 0.07 -0.07
C VAL A 208 0.98 -0.37 1.28
N LYS A 209 0.29 -0.13 2.41
CA LYS A 209 0.77 -0.58 3.72
C LYS A 209 0.68 -2.09 3.87
N ILE A 210 -0.46 -2.69 3.52
CA ILE A 210 -0.64 -4.15 3.64
C ILE A 210 0.25 -4.93 2.66
N THR A 211 0.46 -4.43 1.43
CA THR A 211 1.32 -5.08 0.43
C THR A 211 2.79 -5.18 0.84
N ARG A 212 3.26 -4.31 1.76
CA ARG A 212 4.65 -4.34 2.26
C ARG A 212 4.91 -5.53 3.17
N VAL A 213 3.88 -5.98 3.89
CA VAL A 213 4.01 -6.97 4.97
C VAL A 213 3.28 -8.27 4.66
N ASP A 214 2.62 -8.34 3.51
CA ASP A 214 1.85 -9.49 3.05
C ASP A 214 1.84 -9.56 1.51
N SER A 215 2.43 -10.63 0.97
CA SER A 215 2.49 -10.88 -0.48
C SER A 215 1.21 -11.51 -1.06
N THR A 216 0.19 -11.77 -0.25
CA THR A 216 -1.04 -12.50 -0.65
C THR A 216 -2.29 -11.62 -0.76
N VAL A 217 -2.11 -10.31 -0.97
CA VAL A 217 -3.20 -9.33 -1.08
C VAL A 217 -3.84 -9.28 -2.47
N GLY A 218 -5.10 -8.83 -2.56
CA GLY A 218 -5.74 -8.48 -3.84
C GLY A 218 -5.96 -9.62 -4.82
N LEU A 219 -6.31 -10.80 -4.32
CA LEU A 219 -6.44 -12.05 -5.10
C LEU A 219 -5.16 -12.46 -5.84
N GLY A 220 -4.00 -11.92 -5.45
CA GLY A 220 -2.72 -12.12 -6.14
C GLY A 220 -2.54 -11.27 -7.41
N LEU A 221 -3.57 -10.57 -7.88
CA LEU A 221 -3.52 -9.77 -9.11
C LEU A 221 -2.80 -8.43 -8.93
N LEU A 222 -2.96 -7.83 -7.76
CA LEU A 222 -2.33 -6.55 -7.42
C LEU A 222 -1.16 -6.73 -6.46
N GLY A 223 -0.93 -7.92 -5.90
CA GLY A 223 0.12 -8.14 -4.90
C GLY A 223 1.42 -8.70 -5.46
N TYR A 224 1.37 -9.52 -6.51
CA TYR A 224 2.54 -10.27 -6.97
C TYR A 224 3.58 -9.40 -7.69
N HIS A 225 3.13 -8.43 -8.50
CA HIS A 225 3.99 -7.50 -9.25
C HIS A 225 4.23 -6.17 -8.55
N ASN A 226 3.49 -5.91 -7.46
CA ASN A 226 3.61 -4.67 -6.71
C ASN A 226 4.27 -5.03 -5.38
N LYS A 227 5.60 -5.05 -5.40
CA LYS A 227 6.48 -5.36 -4.25
C LYS A 227 6.41 -4.30 -3.13
N GLY A 228 5.20 -3.82 -2.81
CA GLY A 228 4.95 -2.60 -2.04
C GLY A 228 5.52 -1.39 -2.75
N GLY A 229 4.73 -0.34 -2.98
CA GLY A 229 5.30 0.90 -3.50
C GLY A 229 4.34 1.74 -4.32
N ASN A 230 4.84 2.93 -4.67
CA ASN A 230 4.12 3.91 -5.46
C ASN A 230 4.48 3.84 -6.96
N ASN A 231 5.47 3.03 -7.33
CA ASN A 231 5.95 2.84 -8.71
C ASN A 231 5.80 1.39 -9.17
N ASN A 232 5.95 1.15 -10.46
CA ASN A 232 5.79 -0.19 -11.03
C ASN A 232 7.13 -0.92 -11.07
N LEU A 233 7.09 -2.20 -10.73
CA LEU A 233 8.24 -3.10 -10.86
C LEU A 233 8.66 -3.18 -12.33
N LEU A 234 9.95 -3.12 -12.59
CA LEU A 234 10.53 -3.36 -13.92
C LEU A 234 11.27 -4.69 -13.95
N THR A 235 12.15 -4.91 -12.97
CA THR A 235 12.88 -6.17 -12.86
C THR A 235 13.01 -6.63 -11.43
N THR A 236 13.07 -7.94 -11.23
CA THR A 236 13.64 -8.56 -10.03
C THR A 236 14.80 -9.45 -10.47
N THR A 237 15.94 -9.35 -9.81
CA THR A 237 17.12 -10.18 -10.06
C THR A 237 17.57 -10.90 -8.79
N ASP A 238 18.12 -12.10 -8.92
CA ASP A 238 18.84 -12.79 -7.85
C ASP A 238 20.24 -13.24 -8.32
N SER A 239 20.85 -14.18 -7.58
CA SER A 239 22.17 -14.73 -7.93
C SER A 239 22.21 -15.51 -9.25
N VAL A 240 21.06 -15.94 -9.78
CA VAL A 240 20.95 -16.74 -11.00
C VAL A 240 20.66 -15.86 -12.22
N GLY A 241 20.07 -14.67 -12.03
CA GLY A 241 19.84 -13.69 -13.08
C GLY A 241 18.53 -12.92 -12.90
N ILE A 242 17.90 -12.53 -14.01
CA ILE A 242 16.60 -11.85 -14.00
C ILE A 242 15.52 -12.88 -13.68
N LEU A 243 14.83 -12.71 -12.55
CA LEU A 243 13.70 -13.54 -12.13
C LEU A 243 12.39 -13.11 -12.78
N ILE A 244 12.18 -11.79 -12.84
CA ILE A 244 10.98 -11.14 -13.35
C ILE A 244 11.44 -9.97 -14.22
N GLU A 245 10.85 -9.83 -15.39
CA GLU A 245 10.93 -8.63 -16.22
C GLU A 245 9.51 -8.20 -16.64
N ASP A 246 9.17 -6.94 -16.38
CA ASP A 246 7.86 -6.37 -16.66
C ASP A 246 7.97 -5.31 -17.76
N LYS A 247 7.13 -5.44 -18.79
CA LYS A 247 6.94 -4.46 -19.87
C LYS A 247 5.58 -3.82 -19.72
N ILE A 248 5.53 -2.49 -19.68
CA ILE A 248 4.35 -1.76 -19.20
C ILE A 248 3.92 -0.69 -20.21
N ASP A 249 2.64 -0.74 -20.56
CA ASP A 249 1.96 0.29 -21.33
C ASP A 249 1.20 1.21 -20.37
N TYR A 250 1.23 2.53 -20.61
CA TYR A 250 0.63 3.52 -19.73
C TYR A 250 -0.50 4.29 -20.39
N ASN A 251 -1.45 4.75 -19.58
CA ASN A 251 -2.37 5.80 -19.96
C ASN A 251 -1.73 7.20 -19.83
N ILE A 252 -2.46 8.23 -20.25
CA ILE A 252 -2.00 9.63 -20.19
C ILE A 252 -1.68 10.11 -18.76
N ASN A 253 -2.33 9.52 -17.75
CA ASN A 253 -2.10 9.81 -16.33
C ASN A 253 -0.94 9.00 -15.73
N SER A 254 -0.14 8.32 -16.57
CA SER A 254 0.99 7.50 -16.14
C SER A 254 0.62 6.31 -15.23
N TYR A 255 -0.60 5.78 -15.36
CA TYR A 255 -1.01 4.50 -14.75
C TYR A 255 -0.95 3.37 -15.79
N PRO A 256 -0.56 2.13 -15.41
CA PRO A 256 -0.50 1.00 -16.33
C PRO A 256 -1.85 0.67 -16.96
N LEU A 257 -1.93 0.60 -18.29
CA LEU A 257 -3.01 -0.06 -19.02
C LEU A 257 -2.78 -1.56 -19.11
N SER A 258 -1.52 -1.97 -19.27
CA SER A 258 -1.13 -3.37 -19.17
C SER A 258 0.29 -3.57 -18.70
N ILE A 259 0.52 -4.68 -18.03
CA ILE A 259 1.82 -5.20 -17.60
C ILE A 259 1.98 -6.58 -18.22
N MET A 260 2.99 -6.76 -19.07
CA MET A 260 3.42 -8.06 -19.56
C MET A 260 4.63 -8.50 -18.75
N SER A 261 4.47 -9.55 -17.95
CA SER A 261 5.50 -10.09 -17.09
C SER A 261 6.08 -11.37 -17.67
N THR A 262 7.40 -11.48 -17.71
CA THR A 262 8.13 -12.69 -18.06
C THR A 262 8.87 -13.22 -16.83
N ASN A 263 8.61 -14.48 -16.48
CA ASN A 263 9.34 -15.20 -15.44
C ASN A 263 10.23 -16.27 -16.09
N ILE A 264 11.51 -16.28 -15.74
CA ILE A 264 12.51 -17.19 -16.35
C ILE A 264 12.27 -18.67 -16.07
N PHE A 265 11.54 -19.02 -15.01
CA PHE A 265 11.33 -20.44 -14.67
C PHE A 265 10.20 -21.08 -15.46
N ASP A 266 9.21 -20.30 -15.89
CA ASP A 266 8.03 -20.83 -16.56
C ASP A 266 7.98 -20.49 -18.05
N ASN A 267 8.72 -19.48 -18.53
CA ASN A 267 8.68 -18.98 -19.90
C ASN A 267 7.25 -18.66 -20.39
N ILE A 268 6.31 -18.50 -19.44
CA ILE A 268 4.92 -18.17 -19.66
C ILE A 268 4.80 -16.67 -19.37
N GLY A 269 4.67 -15.90 -20.43
CA GLY A 269 4.27 -14.50 -20.31
C GLY A 269 2.87 -14.43 -19.71
N ALA A 270 2.71 -13.67 -18.63
CA ALA A 270 1.41 -13.29 -18.10
C ALA A 270 1.16 -11.82 -18.41
N LYS A 271 -0.05 -11.50 -18.86
CA LYS A 271 -0.47 -10.11 -19.09
C LYS A 271 -1.53 -9.75 -18.05
N ILE A 272 -1.32 -8.62 -17.37
CA ILE A 272 -2.34 -7.98 -16.55
C ILE A 272 -2.83 -6.75 -17.29
N GLU A 273 -4.13 -6.57 -17.41
CA GLU A 273 -4.79 -5.44 -18.05
C GLU A 273 -5.65 -4.71 -17.04
N TYR A 274 -5.63 -3.38 -17.11
CA TYR A 274 -6.30 -2.50 -16.15
C TYR A 274 -7.30 -1.58 -16.87
N SER A 275 -8.47 -1.44 -16.25
CA SER A 275 -9.41 -0.36 -16.52
C SER A 275 -9.53 0.51 -15.27
N TYR A 276 -9.61 1.82 -15.45
CA TYR A 276 -9.71 2.79 -14.34
C TYR A 276 -11.07 3.48 -14.32
N ASN A 277 -11.43 4.05 -13.18
CA ASN A 277 -12.49 5.05 -13.13
C ASN A 277 -12.10 6.25 -14.01
N LYS A 278 -13.08 6.80 -14.73
CA LYS A 278 -12.90 7.91 -15.66
C LYS A 278 -12.54 9.20 -14.92
#